data_AF-U2KW94-F1
#
_entry.id   AF-U2KW94-F1
#
_cell.length_a   1.000
_cell.length_b   1.000
_cell.length_c   1.000
_cell.angle_alpha   90.00
_cell.angle_beta   90.00
_cell.angle_gamma   90.00
#
_symmetry.space_group_name_H-M   'P 1'
#
loop_
_entity.id
_entity.type
_entity.pdbx_description
1 polymer ?
#
loop_
_entity_poly.entity_id
_entity_poly.type
_entity_poly.pdbx_seq_one_letter_code
_entity_poly.pdbx_strand_id
1 'polypeptide(L)'
;MSFSIFAISKVNIFTKINYSSKNGYQQKKYFIKSKIGIHFILFCKYFIYLCTKMKERNVIVFDADLTIYELLIWKKIVFYIRDFSVSSENLLKEIKDFNLTLPSNLDTAKILSILQESDTICFKDNVKEEYFEIVSKDINAYNRYCENHKEEDLEIYLRSFKINSYKYQDLMINKWNKSLNDIYAKLYSELAKEDTSDNIEKLSNELFQYLATHVNKVSQFFLTYGQANKLEMSIDEFCHIKPIRHQFDFKGFPRMINTICSIDKSEKHKNSIKYFTLLYPTIILLRGYCAFSTLIALFLDAQNVEIFSSGFSKLISFMLENFQDSSIYKIETPSSPPIHSDSISSRGAESNTTRLKIYIFDKEMNPILLRFDLPHKGKEVLHVNVLNLTNNASLDHYELEANSPYIDNFFNPIIQQMAIETQNLFIFKNTNKEDDNNVLKNMKDLIYYDKLCLLYLCRLSLEDKVEISNEELKLIKNFSFVPNLNSYEELLLDVYTKCKDNMK
;
A
#
# COMPACT_ATOMS: atom_id res chain seq x y z
N MET A 1 -40.63 -31.16 -0.27
CA MET A 1 -41.27 -31.54 1.01
C MET A 1 -41.30 -30.30 1.89
N SER A 2 -42.48 -29.70 2.05
CA SER A 2 -42.69 -28.40 2.68
C SER A 2 -42.68 -28.57 4.21
N PHE A 3 -41.77 -27.88 4.90
CA PHE A 3 -41.80 -27.78 6.36
C PHE A 3 -42.33 -26.41 6.77
N SER A 4 -43.53 -26.40 7.34
CA SER A 4 -44.16 -25.23 7.93
C SER A 4 -43.43 -24.84 9.22
N ILE A 5 -42.86 -23.63 9.26
CA ILE A 5 -42.28 -23.04 10.47
C ILE A 5 -43.44 -22.52 11.33
N PHE A 6 -43.72 -23.18 12.45
CA PHE A 6 -44.61 -22.63 13.47
C PHE A 6 -43.88 -21.50 14.22
N ALA A 7 -44.47 -20.30 14.18
CA ALA A 7 -44.05 -19.18 15.00
C ALA A 7 -44.12 -19.54 16.49
N ILE A 8 -42.96 -19.59 17.17
CA ILE A 8 -42.90 -19.72 18.63
C ILE A 8 -43.21 -18.35 19.23
N SER A 9 -44.49 -18.05 19.37
CA SER A 9 -44.95 -17.01 20.29
C SER A 9 -45.07 -17.63 21.68
N LYS A 10 -44.35 -17.05 22.66
CA LYS A 10 -44.46 -17.26 24.12
C LYS A 10 -45.07 -18.60 24.58
N VAL A 11 -44.31 -19.69 24.49
CA VAL A 11 -44.66 -20.93 25.20
C VAL A 11 -44.03 -20.88 26.60
N ASN A 12 -44.80 -20.41 27.59
CA ASN A 12 -44.50 -20.70 28.99
C ASN A 12 -44.84 -22.18 29.25
N ILE A 13 -43.82 -23.02 29.36
CA ILE A 13 -44.00 -24.42 29.78
C ILE A 13 -44.21 -24.41 31.30
N PHE A 14 -45.47 -24.45 31.74
CA PHE A 14 -45.85 -24.63 33.14
C PHE A 14 -46.17 -26.10 33.42
N THR A 15 -45.29 -26.80 34.14
CA THR A 15 -45.59 -28.13 34.66
C THR A 15 -46.28 -28.00 36.02
N LYS A 16 -47.58 -28.31 36.08
CA LYS A 16 -48.39 -28.35 37.31
C LYS A 16 -48.30 -29.75 37.92
N ILE A 17 -47.56 -29.92 39.02
CA ILE A 17 -47.57 -31.18 39.79
C ILE A 17 -48.55 -30.98 40.96
N ASN A 18 -49.69 -31.69 40.92
CA ASN A 18 -50.63 -31.75 42.03
C ASN A 18 -50.19 -32.86 43.00
N TYR A 19 -49.87 -32.50 44.24
CA TYR A 19 -49.88 -33.46 45.36
C TYR A 19 -51.09 -33.17 46.24
N SER A 20 -51.93 -34.18 46.42
CA SER A 20 -52.99 -34.23 47.42
C SER A 20 -52.37 -34.70 48.75
N SER A 21 -52.34 -33.84 49.76
CA SER A 21 -52.42 -34.30 51.15
C SER A 21 -53.16 -33.27 52.02
N LYS A 22 -54.01 -33.81 52.91
CA LYS A 22 -54.76 -33.07 53.91
C LYS A 22 -53.81 -32.49 54.95
N ASN A 23 -53.96 -31.19 55.17
CA ASN A 23 -53.71 -30.39 56.39
C ASN A 23 -52.87 -29.17 56.09
N GLY A 24 -53.47 -28.00 56.34
CA GLY A 24 -53.03 -26.72 55.84
C GLY A 24 -51.67 -26.27 56.36
N TYR A 25 -50.82 -25.80 55.44
CA TYR A 25 -49.78 -24.79 55.66
C TYR A 25 -49.41 -24.17 54.29
N GLN A 26 -48.91 -22.94 54.34
CA GLN A 26 -48.67 -21.96 53.26
C GLN A 26 -48.09 -22.50 51.93
N GLN A 27 -48.63 -22.05 50.79
CA GLN A 27 -48.03 -22.24 49.46
C GLN A 27 -46.79 -21.34 49.28
N LYS A 28 -45.59 -21.89 49.42
CA LYS A 28 -44.37 -21.30 48.84
C LYS A 28 -44.24 -21.74 47.38
N LYS A 29 -44.24 -20.77 46.45
CA LYS A 29 -43.85 -20.99 45.04
C LYS A 29 -42.35 -21.29 44.98
N TYR A 30 -41.98 -22.52 44.64
CA TYR A 30 -40.61 -22.86 44.27
C TYR A 30 -40.46 -22.81 42.74
N PHE A 31 -39.61 -21.91 42.25
CA PHE A 31 -39.19 -21.86 40.85
C PHE A 31 -38.10 -22.91 40.61
N ILE A 32 -38.44 -24.03 39.97
CA ILE A 32 -37.43 -24.96 39.47
C ILE A 32 -37.14 -24.57 38.01
N LYS A 33 -36.08 -23.79 37.79
CA LYS A 33 -35.44 -23.67 36.46
C LYS A 33 -34.92 -25.06 36.10
N SER A 34 -35.64 -25.81 35.28
CA SER A 34 -35.13 -27.12 34.85
C SER A 34 -33.88 -26.90 34.00
N LYS A 35 -32.75 -27.55 34.38
CA LYS A 35 -31.51 -27.55 33.58
C LYS A 35 -31.78 -27.96 32.13
N ILE A 36 -32.80 -28.80 31.91
CA ILE A 36 -33.24 -29.28 30.60
C ILE A 36 -33.71 -28.13 29.69
N GLY A 37 -34.45 -27.14 30.21
CA GLY A 37 -34.89 -26.00 29.41
C GLY A 37 -33.74 -25.09 28.95
N ILE A 38 -32.73 -24.89 29.80
CA ILE A 38 -31.54 -24.10 29.47
C ILE A 38 -30.67 -24.84 28.44
N HIS A 39 -30.47 -26.15 28.60
CA HIS A 39 -29.73 -26.97 27.64
C HIS A 39 -30.45 -27.10 26.31
N PHE A 40 -31.79 -27.15 26.28
CA PHE A 40 -32.57 -27.17 25.05
C PHE A 40 -32.49 -25.84 24.30
N ILE A 41 -32.54 -24.70 24.99
CA ILE A 41 -32.35 -23.38 24.37
C ILE A 41 -30.93 -23.23 23.82
N LEU A 42 -29.91 -23.67 24.56
CA LEU A 42 -28.51 -23.71 24.10
C LEU A 42 -28.35 -24.62 22.88
N PHE A 43 -28.96 -25.80 22.90
CA PHE A 43 -28.96 -26.73 21.77
C PHE A 43 -29.65 -26.13 20.56
N CYS A 44 -30.82 -25.51 20.69
CA CYS A 44 -31.50 -24.84 19.57
C CYS A 44 -30.68 -23.68 19.02
N LYS A 45 -30.03 -22.86 19.87
CA LYS A 45 -29.10 -21.81 19.39
C LYS A 45 -27.90 -22.38 18.66
N TYR A 46 -27.30 -23.45 19.19
CA TYR A 46 -26.14 -24.11 18.59
C TYR A 46 -26.51 -24.87 17.30
N PHE A 47 -27.70 -25.45 17.24
CA PHE A 47 -28.24 -26.14 16.07
C PHE A 47 -28.63 -25.14 14.97
N ILE A 48 -29.25 -24.01 15.32
CA ILE A 48 -29.47 -22.91 14.37
C ILE A 48 -28.11 -22.40 13.87
N TYR A 49 -27.13 -22.17 14.75
CA TYR A 49 -25.77 -21.79 14.37
C TYR A 49 -25.12 -22.80 13.39
N LEU A 50 -25.22 -24.11 13.68
CA LEU A 50 -24.76 -25.18 12.79
C LEU A 50 -25.50 -25.21 11.45
N CYS A 51 -26.84 -25.11 11.45
CA CYS A 51 -27.65 -25.05 10.24
C CYS A 51 -27.34 -23.79 9.41
N THR A 52 -26.98 -22.68 10.05
CA THR A 52 -26.54 -21.45 9.36
C THR A 52 -25.16 -21.64 8.73
N LYS A 53 -24.24 -22.36 9.41
CA LYS A 53 -22.93 -22.79 8.89
C LYS A 53 -23.03 -23.89 7.79
N MET A 54 -24.17 -24.55 7.67
CA MET A 54 -24.44 -25.63 6.70
C MET A 54 -25.22 -25.17 5.45
N LYS A 55 -25.61 -23.89 5.34
CA LYS A 55 -26.00 -23.32 4.04
C LYS A 55 -24.83 -23.47 3.07
N GLU A 56 -25.12 -23.73 1.79
CA GLU A 56 -24.13 -23.82 0.71
C GLU A 56 -23.06 -22.75 0.92
N ARG A 57 -21.83 -23.18 1.20
CA ARG A 57 -20.75 -22.24 1.43
C ARG A 57 -20.51 -21.55 0.11
N ASN A 58 -20.50 -20.22 0.14
CA ASN A 58 -20.21 -19.42 -1.03
C ASN A 58 -18.70 -19.51 -1.31
N VAL A 59 -18.34 -20.55 -2.05
CA VAL A 59 -16.96 -20.90 -2.42
C VAL A 59 -16.69 -20.38 -3.83
N ILE A 60 -15.59 -19.65 -3.97
CA ILE A 60 -14.99 -19.31 -5.26
C ILE A 60 -13.76 -20.20 -5.41
N VAL A 61 -13.79 -21.08 -6.41
CA VAL A 61 -12.73 -22.05 -6.69
C VAL A 61 -11.84 -21.52 -7.81
N PHE A 62 -10.53 -21.76 -7.72
CA PHE A 62 -9.53 -21.41 -8.72
C PHE A 62 -8.76 -22.67 -9.14
N ASP A 63 -8.52 -22.81 -10.45
CA ASP A 63 -7.74 -23.95 -10.99
C ASP A 63 -6.23 -23.73 -10.87
N ALA A 64 -5.80 -22.51 -10.55
CA ALA A 64 -4.41 -22.15 -10.31
C ALA A 64 -4.21 -21.58 -8.90
N ASP A 65 -3.00 -21.72 -8.38
CA ASP A 65 -2.62 -21.29 -7.04
C ASP A 65 -2.69 -19.77 -6.92
N LEU A 66 -3.38 -19.26 -5.90
CA LEU A 66 -3.47 -17.83 -5.67
C LEU A 66 -2.26 -17.32 -4.88
N THR A 67 -1.62 -16.29 -5.42
CA THR A 67 -0.60 -15.53 -4.68
C THR A 67 -1.23 -14.80 -3.47
N ILE A 68 -0.39 -14.37 -2.52
CA ILE A 68 -0.85 -13.56 -1.38
C ILE A 68 -1.49 -12.26 -1.88
N TYR A 69 -0.89 -11.67 -2.93
CA TYR A 69 -1.38 -10.46 -3.56
C TYR A 69 -2.77 -10.64 -4.19
N GLU A 70 -2.96 -11.65 -5.05
CA GLU A 70 -4.24 -11.85 -5.74
C GLU A 70 -5.38 -12.06 -4.75
N LEU A 71 -5.13 -12.86 -3.71
CA LEU A 71 -6.11 -13.10 -2.66
C LEU A 71 -6.48 -11.82 -1.90
N LEU A 72 -5.50 -10.95 -1.65
CA LEU A 72 -5.71 -9.65 -1.05
C LEU A 72 -6.54 -8.73 -1.97
N ILE A 73 -6.26 -8.68 -3.27
CA ILE A 73 -7.08 -7.93 -4.24
C ILE A 73 -8.50 -8.47 -4.32
N TRP A 74 -8.69 -9.80 -4.35
CA TRP A 74 -10.01 -10.41 -4.31
C TRP A 74 -10.82 -9.98 -3.08
N LYS A 75 -10.21 -9.97 -1.90
CA LYS A 75 -10.85 -9.47 -0.67
C LYS A 75 -11.22 -8.00 -0.77
N LYS A 76 -10.40 -7.16 -1.41
CA LYS A 76 -10.72 -5.73 -1.61
C LYS A 76 -11.87 -5.52 -2.60
N ILE A 77 -11.90 -6.31 -3.67
CA ILE A 77 -12.99 -6.29 -4.67
C ILE A 77 -14.34 -6.57 -4.00
N VAL A 78 -14.40 -7.46 -3.01
CA VAL A 78 -15.62 -7.71 -2.22
C VAL A 78 -16.18 -6.41 -1.61
N PHE A 79 -15.33 -5.56 -1.01
CA PHE A 79 -15.79 -4.29 -0.41
C PHE A 79 -16.21 -3.29 -1.46
N TYR A 80 -15.43 -3.16 -2.54
CA TYR A 80 -15.77 -2.31 -3.67
C TYR A 80 -17.15 -2.66 -4.27
N ILE A 81 -17.41 -3.95 -4.48
CA ILE A 81 -18.68 -4.42 -5.05
C ILE A 81 -19.88 -4.15 -4.14
N ARG A 82 -19.68 -4.14 -2.82
CA ARG A 82 -20.76 -3.88 -1.85
C ARG A 82 -21.04 -2.41 -1.65
N ASP A 83 -20.02 -1.57 -1.76
CA ASP A 83 -20.15 -0.12 -1.60
C ASP A 83 -20.65 0.57 -2.89
N PHE A 84 -20.61 -0.09 -4.06
CA PHE A 84 -20.97 0.48 -5.35
C PHE A 84 -21.91 -0.42 -6.17
N SER A 85 -22.69 0.19 -7.07
CA SER A 85 -23.48 -0.56 -8.06
C SER A 85 -22.57 -1.13 -9.15
N VAL A 86 -22.00 -2.30 -8.91
CA VAL A 86 -21.09 -3.01 -9.84
C VAL A 86 -21.86 -4.04 -10.66
N SER A 87 -21.73 -3.98 -11.99
CA SER A 87 -22.27 -4.99 -12.91
C SER A 87 -21.28 -6.13 -13.16
N SER A 88 -21.72 -7.21 -13.80
CA SER A 88 -20.83 -8.31 -14.23
C SER A 88 -19.71 -7.82 -15.17
N GLU A 89 -19.99 -6.85 -16.05
CA GLU A 89 -18.98 -6.26 -16.93
C GLU A 89 -17.93 -5.48 -16.14
N ASN A 90 -18.38 -4.71 -15.14
CA ASN A 90 -17.47 -3.99 -14.24
C ASN A 90 -16.59 -5.00 -13.48
N LEU A 91 -17.15 -6.10 -12.95
CA LEU A 91 -16.37 -7.14 -12.27
C LEU A 91 -15.31 -7.77 -13.18
N LEU A 92 -15.66 -8.13 -14.42
CA LEU A 92 -14.69 -8.67 -15.39
C LEU A 92 -13.59 -7.66 -15.70
N LYS A 93 -13.95 -6.38 -15.79
CA LYS A 93 -12.98 -5.30 -15.96
C LYS A 93 -12.01 -5.24 -14.76
N GLU A 94 -12.50 -5.31 -13.52
CA GLU A 94 -11.62 -5.33 -12.34
C GLU A 94 -10.64 -6.50 -12.35
N ILE A 95 -11.13 -7.71 -12.66
CA ILE A 95 -10.32 -8.92 -12.75
C ILE A 95 -9.20 -8.73 -13.79
N LYS A 96 -9.55 -8.17 -14.96
CA LYS A 96 -8.60 -7.91 -16.05
C LYS A 96 -7.61 -6.80 -15.69
N ASP A 97 -8.10 -5.70 -15.12
CA ASP A 97 -7.30 -4.53 -14.76
C ASP A 97 -6.23 -4.89 -13.73
N PHE A 98 -6.49 -5.85 -12.84
CA PHE A 98 -5.49 -6.39 -11.90
C PHE A 98 -4.74 -7.62 -12.40
N ASN A 99 -5.12 -8.19 -13.55
CA ASN A 99 -4.59 -9.45 -14.08
C ASN A 99 -4.71 -10.60 -13.07
N LEU A 100 -5.89 -10.74 -12.45
CA LEU A 100 -6.16 -11.77 -11.45
C LEU A 100 -6.41 -13.12 -12.11
N THR A 101 -5.97 -14.19 -11.44
CA THR A 101 -6.37 -15.55 -11.79
C THR A 101 -7.89 -15.68 -11.82
N LEU A 102 -8.41 -16.29 -12.89
CA LEU A 102 -9.84 -16.49 -13.09
C LEU A 102 -10.37 -17.65 -12.23
N PRO A 103 -11.55 -17.50 -11.60
CA PRO A 103 -12.24 -18.62 -10.98
C PRO A 103 -12.55 -19.74 -11.97
N SER A 104 -12.47 -20.98 -11.49
CA SER A 104 -12.86 -22.20 -12.22
C SER A 104 -14.32 -22.10 -12.67
N ASN A 105 -14.59 -22.48 -13.92
CA ASN A 105 -15.93 -22.42 -14.52
C ASN A 105 -16.60 -21.03 -14.36
N LEU A 106 -15.86 -19.96 -14.69
CA LEU A 106 -16.26 -18.57 -14.55
C LEU A 106 -17.73 -18.30 -14.95
N ASP A 107 -18.60 -18.21 -13.95
CA ASP A 107 -19.96 -17.65 -14.04
C ASP A 107 -19.95 -16.32 -13.30
N THR A 108 -19.74 -15.24 -14.06
CA THR A 108 -19.59 -13.90 -13.50
C THR A 108 -20.82 -13.45 -12.72
N ALA A 109 -22.03 -13.84 -13.13
CA ALA A 109 -23.25 -13.46 -12.42
C ALA A 109 -23.34 -14.15 -11.07
N LYS A 110 -23.02 -15.45 -11.02
CA LYS A 110 -22.95 -16.20 -9.76
C LYS A 110 -21.86 -15.66 -8.83
N ILE A 111 -20.67 -15.39 -9.37
CA ILE A 111 -19.56 -14.82 -8.59
C ILE A 111 -19.95 -13.45 -8.05
N LEU A 112 -20.54 -12.59 -8.87
CA LEU A 112 -20.99 -11.26 -8.43
C LEU A 112 -22.00 -11.36 -7.29
N SER A 113 -23.01 -12.22 -7.39
CA SER A 113 -23.98 -12.45 -6.32
C SER A 113 -23.31 -12.97 -5.04
N ILE A 114 -22.35 -13.91 -5.14
CA ILE A 114 -21.55 -14.34 -3.98
C ILE A 114 -20.84 -13.15 -3.33
N LEU A 115 -20.14 -12.33 -4.11
CA LEU A 115 -19.40 -11.18 -3.59
C LEU A 115 -20.33 -10.13 -2.95
N GLN A 116 -21.52 -9.92 -3.52
CA GLN A 116 -22.52 -8.95 -3.04
C GLN A 116 -23.25 -9.41 -1.76
N GLU A 117 -23.63 -10.68 -1.66
CA GLU A 117 -24.64 -11.13 -0.69
C GLU A 117 -24.08 -11.97 0.48
N SER A 118 -22.90 -12.57 0.35
CA SER A 118 -22.40 -13.56 1.32
C SER A 118 -21.75 -12.95 2.56
N ASP A 119 -22.17 -13.26 3.79
CA ASP A 119 -21.44 -12.77 4.98
C ASP A 119 -20.07 -13.45 5.18
N THR A 120 -19.86 -14.61 4.56
CA THR A 120 -18.59 -15.33 4.57
C THR A 120 -18.34 -15.92 3.19
N ILE A 121 -17.12 -15.72 2.68
CA ILE A 121 -16.67 -16.19 1.37
C ILE A 121 -15.48 -17.12 1.59
N CYS A 122 -15.44 -18.25 0.88
CA CYS A 122 -14.25 -19.11 0.86
C CYS A 122 -13.55 -18.97 -0.48
N PHE A 123 -12.29 -18.54 -0.47
CA PHE A 123 -11.42 -18.57 -1.64
C PHE A 123 -10.60 -19.86 -1.59
N LYS A 124 -10.78 -20.72 -2.60
CA LYS A 124 -10.14 -22.04 -2.65
C LYS A 124 -9.30 -22.18 -3.91
N ASP A 125 -8.02 -22.47 -3.73
CA ASP A 125 -7.11 -22.88 -4.80
C ASP A 125 -6.65 -24.33 -4.60
N ASN A 126 -5.63 -24.78 -5.35
CA ASN A 126 -5.14 -26.17 -5.24
C ASN A 126 -4.38 -26.45 -3.94
N VAL A 127 -3.92 -25.43 -3.23
CA VAL A 127 -2.99 -25.52 -2.10
C VAL A 127 -3.69 -25.22 -0.79
N LYS A 128 -4.65 -24.30 -0.77
CA LYS A 128 -5.28 -23.79 0.45
C LYS A 128 -6.74 -23.38 0.26
N GLU A 129 -7.45 -23.36 1.40
CA GLU A 129 -8.77 -22.76 1.55
C GLU A 129 -8.65 -21.58 2.51
N GLU A 130 -9.03 -20.39 2.07
CA GLU A 130 -9.01 -19.19 2.90
C GLU A 130 -10.42 -18.64 3.11
N TYR A 131 -10.84 -18.59 4.36
CA TYR A 131 -12.15 -18.11 4.77
C TYR A 131 -12.08 -16.61 5.06
N PHE A 132 -12.96 -15.87 4.41
CA PHE A 132 -13.05 -14.43 4.53
C PHE A 132 -14.41 -14.03 5.09
N GLU A 133 -14.42 -13.59 6.35
CA GLU A 133 -15.61 -13.06 7.01
C GLU A 133 -15.71 -11.54 6.76
N ILE A 134 -16.90 -11.10 6.36
CA ILE A 134 -17.16 -9.71 6.04
C ILE A 134 -17.87 -9.06 7.21
N VAL A 135 -17.19 -8.12 7.86
CA VAL A 135 -17.79 -7.31 8.93
C VAL A 135 -18.65 -6.22 8.27
N SER A 136 -19.97 -6.38 8.28
CA SER A 136 -20.89 -5.37 7.76
C SER A 136 -20.75 -4.05 8.53
N LYS A 137 -20.88 -2.91 7.84
CA LYS A 137 -20.95 -1.58 8.51
C LYS A 137 -22.15 -1.60 9.46
N ASP A 138 -21.93 -1.55 10.77
CA ASP A 138 -23.03 -1.51 11.74
C ASP A 138 -23.57 -0.08 11.84
N ILE A 139 -24.33 0.33 10.81
CA ILE A 139 -25.03 1.62 10.77
C ILE A 139 -25.98 1.75 11.99
N ASN A 140 -26.49 0.64 12.51
CA ASN A 140 -27.33 0.68 13.70
C ASN A 140 -26.52 1.05 14.95
N ALA A 141 -25.25 0.66 15.04
CA ALA A 141 -24.36 1.14 16.10
C ALA A 141 -24.13 2.66 16.02
N TYR A 142 -23.93 3.22 14.83
CA TYR A 142 -23.82 4.68 14.67
C TYR A 142 -25.10 5.39 15.09
N ASN A 143 -26.26 4.91 14.63
CA ASN A 143 -27.55 5.49 14.99
C ASN A 143 -27.77 5.43 16.51
N ARG A 144 -27.44 4.31 17.16
CA ARG A 144 -27.50 4.18 18.63
C ARG A 144 -26.53 5.13 19.34
N TYR A 145 -25.35 5.37 18.78
CA TYR A 145 -24.42 6.39 19.29
C TYR A 145 -25.00 7.80 19.17
N CYS A 146 -25.53 8.19 18.01
CA CYS A 146 -26.16 9.52 17.84
C CYS A 146 -27.32 9.75 18.81
N GLU A 147 -28.07 8.69 19.14
CA GLU A 147 -29.16 8.76 20.10
C GLU A 147 -28.68 8.81 21.57
N ASN A 148 -27.70 7.96 21.93
CA ASN A 148 -27.41 7.65 23.33
C ASN A 148 -26.00 8.06 23.80
N HIS A 149 -25.14 8.54 22.89
CA HIS A 149 -23.76 8.97 23.12
C HIS A 149 -22.90 7.93 23.87
N LYS A 150 -23.18 6.64 23.71
CA LYS A 150 -22.41 5.55 24.31
C LYS A 150 -21.14 5.29 23.52
N GLU A 151 -19.98 5.45 24.16
CA GLU A 151 -18.67 5.23 23.52
C GLU A 151 -18.52 3.80 22.95
N GLU A 152 -19.10 2.79 23.59
CA GLU A 152 -19.08 1.39 23.09
C GLU A 152 -19.76 1.24 21.71
N ASP A 153 -20.89 1.92 21.49
CA ASP A 153 -21.60 1.89 20.20
C ASP A 153 -20.80 2.63 19.12
N LEU A 154 -20.09 3.71 19.50
CA LEU A 154 -19.14 4.38 18.62
C LEU A 154 -17.96 3.45 18.29
N GLU A 155 -17.40 2.73 19.26
CA GLU A 155 -16.29 1.79 19.05
C GLU A 155 -16.68 0.65 18.09
N ILE A 156 -17.88 0.08 18.24
CA ILE A 156 -18.41 -0.95 17.33
C ILE A 156 -18.55 -0.39 15.91
N TYR A 157 -19.16 0.80 15.77
CA TYR A 157 -19.31 1.45 14.47
C TYR A 157 -17.95 1.74 13.83
N LEU A 158 -17.04 2.41 14.56
CA LEU A 158 -15.71 2.78 14.09
C LEU A 158 -14.90 1.55 13.69
N ARG A 159 -14.96 0.44 14.44
CA ARG A 159 -14.30 -0.81 14.07
C ARG A 159 -14.81 -1.38 12.74
N SER A 160 -16.12 -1.38 12.52
CA SER A 160 -16.71 -1.86 11.26
C SER A 160 -16.41 -0.91 10.09
N PHE A 161 -16.45 0.40 10.33
CA PHE A 161 -16.12 1.42 9.35
C PHE A 161 -14.64 1.31 8.93
N LYS A 162 -13.75 1.20 9.92
CA LYS A 162 -12.30 1.03 9.77
C LYS A 162 -11.93 -0.12 8.83
N ILE A 163 -12.49 -1.31 9.04
CA ILE A 163 -12.21 -2.50 8.21
C ILE A 163 -12.64 -2.28 6.74
N ASN A 164 -13.74 -1.54 6.52
CA ASN A 164 -14.36 -1.39 5.22
C ASN A 164 -13.78 -0.22 4.41
N SER A 165 -13.52 0.92 5.06
CA SER A 165 -12.93 2.09 4.43
C SER A 165 -11.53 1.79 3.90
N TYR A 166 -10.74 0.98 4.62
CA TYR A 166 -9.39 0.66 4.20
C TYR A 166 -9.36 -0.09 2.89
N LYS A 167 -10.16 -1.15 2.76
CA LYS A 167 -10.02 -2.06 1.63
C LYS A 167 -10.49 -1.46 0.31
N TYR A 168 -11.51 -0.60 0.33
CA TYR A 168 -11.97 0.10 -0.87
C TYR A 168 -10.96 1.15 -1.34
N GLN A 169 -10.56 2.06 -0.44
CA GLN A 169 -9.69 3.16 -0.82
C GLN A 169 -8.28 2.66 -1.16
N ASP A 170 -7.83 1.59 -0.50
CA ASP A 170 -6.58 0.93 -0.85
C ASP A 170 -6.64 0.28 -2.24
N LEU A 171 -7.74 -0.40 -2.63
CA LEU A 171 -7.93 -0.89 -4.00
C LEU A 171 -7.77 0.22 -5.03
N MET A 172 -8.31 1.40 -4.75
CA MET A 172 -8.15 2.55 -5.63
C MET A 172 -6.70 2.99 -5.70
N ILE A 173 -5.96 3.06 -4.59
CA ILE A 173 -4.52 3.35 -4.58
C ILE A 173 -3.76 2.34 -5.47
N ASN A 174 -4.03 1.04 -5.33
CA ASN A 174 -3.38 0.02 -6.17
C ASN A 174 -3.65 0.27 -7.67
N LYS A 175 -4.90 0.64 -8.05
CA LYS A 175 -5.23 1.00 -9.45
C LYS A 175 -4.43 2.18 -9.96
N TRP A 176 -4.43 3.28 -9.20
CA TRP A 176 -3.73 4.50 -9.59
C TRP A 176 -2.23 4.23 -9.73
N ASN A 177 -1.66 3.45 -8.82
CA ASN A 177 -0.26 3.08 -8.87
C ASN A 177 0.07 2.19 -10.08
N LYS A 178 -0.77 1.20 -10.40
CA LYS A 178 -0.61 0.40 -11.62
C LYS A 178 -0.65 1.27 -12.89
N SER A 179 -1.65 2.14 -13.03
CA SER A 179 -1.76 3.05 -14.19
C SER A 179 -0.54 3.96 -14.34
N LEU A 180 -0.04 4.50 -13.23
CA LEU A 180 1.16 5.34 -13.19
C LEU A 180 2.40 4.57 -13.70
N ASN A 181 2.58 3.31 -13.27
CA ASN A 181 3.69 2.49 -13.75
C ASN A 181 3.57 2.15 -15.24
N ASP A 182 2.36 1.88 -15.73
CA ASP A 182 2.12 1.61 -17.16
C ASP A 182 2.43 2.84 -18.03
N ILE A 183 2.02 4.03 -17.59
CA ILE A 183 2.33 5.29 -18.28
C ILE A 183 3.85 5.54 -18.27
N TYR A 184 4.50 5.34 -17.12
CA TYR A 184 5.95 5.50 -17.00
C TYR A 184 6.72 4.53 -17.91
N ALA A 185 6.32 3.26 -17.96
CA ALA A 185 6.95 2.25 -18.81
C ALA A 185 6.82 2.60 -20.29
N LYS A 186 5.64 3.07 -20.72
CA LYS A 186 5.43 3.58 -22.10
C LYS A 186 6.31 4.78 -22.40
N LEU A 187 6.35 5.75 -21.50
CA LEU A 187 7.19 6.95 -21.65
C LEU A 187 8.66 6.57 -21.78
N TYR A 188 9.15 5.68 -20.92
CA TYR A 188 10.52 5.17 -20.97
C TYR A 188 10.83 4.46 -22.29
N SER A 189 9.91 3.63 -22.80
CA SER A 189 10.07 2.96 -24.08
C SER A 189 10.06 3.92 -25.27
N GLU A 190 9.27 5.00 -25.24
CA GLU A 190 9.27 6.02 -26.30
C GLU A 190 10.59 6.80 -26.32
N LEU A 191 11.12 7.15 -25.14
CA LEU A 191 12.38 7.88 -25.01
C LEU A 191 13.60 7.10 -25.52
N ALA A 192 13.53 5.77 -25.51
CA ALA A 192 14.58 4.91 -26.03
C ALA A 192 14.72 4.94 -27.56
N LYS A 193 13.75 5.54 -28.28
CA LYS A 193 13.74 5.58 -29.74
C LYS A 193 14.60 6.69 -30.36
N GLU A 194 15.22 7.54 -29.53
CA GLU A 194 16.13 8.65 -29.91
C GLU A 194 15.57 9.70 -30.90
N ASP A 195 14.29 9.63 -31.29
CA ASP A 195 13.58 10.59 -32.15
C ASP A 195 12.53 11.42 -31.40
N THR A 196 12.32 12.69 -31.81
CA THR A 196 11.24 13.53 -31.25
C THR A 196 9.87 12.93 -31.59
N SER A 197 9.05 12.69 -30.57
CA SER A 197 7.73 12.07 -30.70
C SER A 197 6.68 12.85 -29.91
N ASP A 198 5.56 13.19 -30.55
CA ASP A 198 4.38 13.79 -29.91
C ASP A 198 3.84 12.90 -28.76
N ASN A 199 4.13 11.60 -28.79
CA ASN A 199 3.77 10.68 -27.72
C ASN A 199 4.54 10.96 -26.42
N ILE A 200 5.78 11.47 -26.48
CA ILE A 200 6.58 11.78 -25.28
C ILE A 200 5.90 12.89 -24.48
N GLU A 201 5.45 13.95 -25.15
CA GLU A 201 4.74 15.06 -24.52
C GLU A 201 3.43 14.58 -23.88
N LYS A 202 2.60 13.86 -24.65
CA LYS A 202 1.32 13.33 -24.18
C LYS A 202 1.51 12.45 -22.94
N LEU A 203 2.43 11.48 -23.00
CA LEU A 203 2.69 10.55 -21.91
C LEU A 203 3.28 11.25 -20.69
N SER A 204 4.13 12.26 -20.89
CA SER A 204 4.68 13.06 -19.78
C SER A 204 3.57 13.83 -19.07
N ASN A 205 2.71 14.54 -19.82
CA ASN A 205 1.57 15.28 -19.27
C ASN A 205 0.59 14.35 -18.53
N GLU A 206 0.26 13.20 -19.13
CA GLU A 206 -0.59 12.19 -18.49
C GLU A 206 0.04 11.67 -17.19
N LEU A 207 1.32 11.34 -17.22
CA LEU A 207 2.08 10.90 -16.04
C LEU A 207 2.00 11.95 -14.92
N PHE A 208 2.24 13.23 -15.22
CA PHE A 208 2.16 14.31 -14.23
C PHE A 208 0.78 14.43 -13.59
N GLN A 209 -0.29 14.43 -14.38
CA GLN A 209 -1.66 14.53 -13.87
C GLN A 209 -2.02 13.33 -12.99
N TYR A 210 -1.61 12.13 -13.39
CA TYR A 210 -1.81 10.91 -12.61
C TYR A 210 -1.02 10.93 -11.30
N LEU A 211 0.25 11.34 -11.33
CA LEU A 211 1.09 11.50 -10.14
C LEU A 211 0.46 12.46 -9.12
N ALA A 212 0.00 13.63 -9.56
CA ALA A 212 -0.66 14.61 -8.69
C ALA A 212 -1.99 14.08 -8.13
N THR A 213 -2.78 13.39 -8.95
CA THR A 213 -4.04 12.78 -8.52
C THR A 213 -3.81 11.68 -7.49
N HIS A 214 -2.80 10.83 -7.71
CA HIS A 214 -2.42 9.75 -6.79
C HIS A 214 -2.09 10.30 -5.40
N VAL A 215 -1.23 11.31 -5.32
CA VAL A 215 -0.85 11.96 -4.05
C VAL A 215 -2.07 12.51 -3.29
N ASN A 216 -2.99 13.15 -3.99
CA ASN A 216 -4.24 13.65 -3.40
C ASN A 216 -5.13 12.49 -2.92
N LYS A 217 -5.28 11.44 -3.73
CA LYS A 217 -6.12 10.26 -3.39
C LYS A 217 -5.58 9.51 -2.18
N VAL A 218 -4.27 9.30 -2.08
CA VAL A 218 -3.64 8.75 -0.89
C VAL A 218 -3.94 9.62 0.32
N SER A 219 -3.85 10.93 0.19
CA SER A 219 -4.13 11.81 1.32
C SER A 219 -5.60 11.77 1.76
N GLN A 220 -6.54 11.66 0.83
CA GLN A 220 -7.96 11.43 1.12
C GLN A 220 -8.17 10.09 1.85
N PHE A 221 -7.40 9.06 1.48
CA PHE A 221 -7.38 7.78 2.18
C PHE A 221 -6.93 7.94 3.64
N PHE A 222 -5.81 8.62 3.89
CA PHE A 222 -5.34 8.88 5.25
C PHE A 222 -6.28 9.77 6.07
N LEU A 223 -7.01 10.69 5.42
CA LEU A 223 -8.01 11.51 6.10
C LEU A 223 -9.16 10.63 6.58
N THR A 224 -9.66 9.77 5.70
CA THR A 224 -10.71 8.81 6.03
C THR A 224 -10.23 7.81 7.08
N TYR A 225 -8.97 7.38 7.02
CA TYR A 225 -8.31 6.55 8.02
C TYR A 225 -8.34 7.19 9.40
N GLY A 226 -7.86 8.43 9.50
CA GLY A 226 -7.84 9.08 10.80
C GLY A 226 -9.24 9.42 11.30
N GLN A 227 -10.18 9.77 10.41
CA GLN A 227 -11.60 9.95 10.74
C GLN A 227 -12.26 8.66 11.26
N ALA A 228 -11.83 7.50 10.77
CA ALA A 228 -12.26 6.19 11.28
C ALA A 228 -11.76 5.91 12.71
N ASN A 229 -10.75 6.63 13.20
CA ASN A 229 -10.27 6.51 14.58
C ASN A 229 -10.76 7.66 15.47
N LYS A 230 -11.00 8.85 14.91
CA LYS A 230 -11.43 10.07 15.62
C LYS A 230 -12.23 10.97 14.68
N LEU A 231 -13.49 11.25 15.00
CA LEU A 231 -14.42 12.03 14.14
C LEU A 231 -13.92 13.43 13.81
N GLU A 232 -13.21 14.07 14.75
CA GLU A 232 -12.62 15.40 14.58
C GLU A 232 -11.10 15.33 14.62
N MET A 233 -10.44 15.99 13.67
CA MET A 233 -8.99 15.99 13.55
C MET A 233 -8.51 17.37 13.14
N SER A 234 -7.47 17.88 13.82
CA SER A 234 -6.84 19.13 13.41
C SER A 234 -6.06 18.94 12.10
N ILE A 235 -5.80 20.05 11.39
CA ILE A 235 -4.97 20.00 10.17
C ILE A 235 -3.56 19.49 10.50
N ASP A 236 -3.02 19.87 11.66
CA ASP A 236 -1.71 19.40 12.11
C ASP A 236 -1.72 17.89 12.37
N GLU A 237 -2.72 17.37 13.10
CA GLU A 237 -2.88 15.93 13.31
C GLU A 237 -2.96 15.19 11.96
N PHE A 238 -3.74 15.70 11.01
CA PHE A 238 -3.85 15.12 9.67
C PHE A 238 -2.51 15.15 8.90
N CYS A 239 -1.77 16.25 9.01
CA CYS A 239 -0.48 16.40 8.35
C CYS A 239 0.58 15.43 8.88
N HIS A 240 0.51 14.98 10.14
CA HIS A 240 1.47 14.03 10.70
C HIS A 240 1.18 12.56 10.33
N ILE A 241 -0.06 12.21 9.98
CA ILE A 241 -0.44 10.82 9.73
C ILE A 241 -0.35 10.41 8.26
N LYS A 242 -0.11 11.34 7.33
CA LYS A 242 -0.04 11.05 5.88
C LYS A 242 1.40 11.05 5.35
N PRO A 243 1.70 10.32 4.26
CA PRO A 243 3.06 10.20 3.72
C PRO A 243 3.66 11.52 3.23
N ILE A 244 2.82 12.44 2.74
CA ILE A 244 3.23 13.76 2.23
C ILE A 244 2.51 14.85 3.02
N ARG A 245 3.26 15.62 3.80
CA ARG A 245 2.76 16.66 4.71
C ARG A 245 2.08 17.79 3.95
N HIS A 246 2.66 18.24 2.83
CA HIS A 246 2.13 19.33 2.00
C HIS A 246 2.13 18.93 0.51
N GLN A 247 0.96 18.51 0.01
CA GLN A 247 0.82 17.84 -1.31
C GLN A 247 1.19 18.70 -2.53
N PHE A 248 1.33 20.02 -2.39
CA PHE A 248 1.46 20.95 -3.52
C PHE A 248 2.48 22.08 -3.33
N ASP A 249 3.20 22.12 -2.20
CA ASP A 249 4.19 23.19 -1.92
C ASP A 249 5.63 22.69 -2.07
N PHE A 250 5.84 21.61 -2.81
CA PHE A 250 7.17 21.05 -2.96
C PHE A 250 7.98 21.84 -4.00
N LYS A 251 8.90 22.68 -3.52
CA LYS A 251 10.07 23.20 -4.26
C LYS A 251 9.79 23.86 -5.61
N GLY A 252 8.65 24.55 -5.76
CA GLY A 252 8.32 25.28 -6.98
C GLY A 252 7.93 24.39 -8.16
N PHE A 253 7.59 23.12 -7.91
CA PHE A 253 7.25 22.13 -8.92
C PHE A 253 6.14 22.58 -9.91
N PRO A 254 5.01 23.17 -9.47
CA PRO A 254 4.02 23.71 -10.40
C PRO A 254 4.57 24.86 -11.26
N ARG A 255 5.49 25.68 -10.71
CA ARG A 255 6.11 26.77 -11.46
C ARG A 255 7.07 26.21 -12.51
N MET A 256 7.86 25.21 -12.18
CA MET A 256 8.80 24.59 -13.13
C MET A 256 8.05 23.93 -14.29
N ILE A 257 6.96 23.21 -14.01
CA ILE A 257 6.07 22.67 -15.04
C ILE A 257 5.50 23.81 -15.90
N ASN A 258 4.90 24.83 -15.28
CA ASN A 258 4.28 25.92 -16.01
C ASN A 258 5.27 26.67 -16.91
N THR A 259 6.49 26.89 -16.43
CA THR A 259 7.57 27.50 -17.22
C THR A 259 7.91 26.63 -18.42
N ILE A 260 8.13 25.34 -18.23
CA ILE A 260 8.49 24.43 -19.33
C ILE A 260 7.35 24.27 -20.33
N CYS A 261 6.10 24.11 -19.88
CA CYS A 261 4.94 24.09 -20.76
C CYS A 261 4.75 25.41 -21.53
N SER A 262 5.16 26.54 -20.95
CA SER A 262 5.11 27.83 -21.63
C SER A 262 6.19 27.95 -22.70
N ILE A 263 7.41 27.48 -22.42
CA ILE A 263 8.52 27.44 -23.39
C ILE A 263 8.18 26.50 -24.54
N ASP A 264 7.69 25.29 -24.25
CA ASP A 264 7.31 24.28 -25.25
C ASP A 264 6.22 24.80 -26.22
N LYS A 265 5.18 25.46 -25.67
CA LYS A 265 4.16 26.13 -26.48
C LYS A 265 4.75 27.25 -27.35
N SER A 266 5.69 28.03 -26.81
CA SER A 266 6.33 29.12 -27.55
C SER A 266 7.22 28.62 -28.69
N GLU A 267 7.84 27.45 -28.52
CA GLU A 267 8.67 26.80 -29.53
C GLU A 267 7.88 25.92 -30.51
N LYS A 268 6.54 25.86 -30.38
CA LYS A 268 5.64 24.99 -31.18
C LYS A 268 6.05 23.51 -31.11
N HIS A 269 6.40 23.03 -29.92
CA HIS A 269 6.71 21.62 -29.66
C HIS A 269 7.91 21.06 -30.45
N LYS A 270 8.83 21.92 -30.90
CA LYS A 270 9.94 21.52 -31.78
C LYS A 270 10.97 20.58 -31.14
N ASN A 271 11.05 20.47 -29.81
CA ASN A 271 12.11 19.72 -29.13
C ASN A 271 11.67 19.06 -27.80
N SER A 272 10.73 18.11 -27.88
CA SER A 272 10.18 17.39 -26.71
C SER A 272 11.22 16.64 -25.88
N ILE A 273 12.30 16.14 -26.50
CA ILE A 273 13.41 15.47 -25.81
C ILE A 273 14.17 16.43 -24.90
N LYS A 274 14.47 17.65 -25.35
CA LYS A 274 15.12 18.70 -24.54
C LYS A 274 14.32 18.99 -23.26
N TYR A 275 12.99 19.10 -23.38
CA TYR A 275 12.12 19.35 -22.24
C TYR A 275 12.04 18.16 -21.28
N PHE A 276 11.99 16.94 -21.81
CA PHE A 276 12.02 15.74 -20.98
C PHE A 276 13.33 15.63 -20.18
N THR A 277 14.47 15.89 -20.82
CA THR A 277 15.78 15.95 -20.16
C THR A 277 15.74 16.90 -18.96
N LEU A 278 15.21 18.11 -19.14
CA LEU A 278 15.05 19.10 -18.06
C LEU A 278 14.07 18.67 -16.95
N LEU A 279 13.01 17.93 -17.29
CA LEU A 279 12.00 17.44 -16.36
C LEU A 279 12.38 16.14 -15.67
N TYR A 280 13.39 15.43 -16.17
CA TYR A 280 13.71 14.06 -15.76
C TYR A 280 13.91 13.91 -14.24
N PRO A 281 14.74 14.72 -13.55
CA PRO A 281 14.91 14.59 -12.10
C PRO A 281 13.59 14.74 -11.35
N THR A 282 12.77 15.67 -11.81
CA THR A 282 11.46 15.99 -11.25
C THR A 282 10.45 14.85 -11.44
N ILE A 283 10.44 14.20 -12.61
CA ILE A 283 9.62 13.02 -12.87
C ILE A 283 10.03 11.86 -11.96
N ILE A 284 11.35 11.63 -11.81
CA ILE A 284 11.88 10.61 -10.91
C ILE A 284 11.43 10.85 -9.46
N LEU A 285 11.51 12.08 -8.97
CA LEU A 285 11.11 12.42 -7.61
C LEU A 285 9.61 12.27 -7.38
N LEU A 286 8.75 12.75 -8.28
CA LEU A 286 7.30 12.53 -8.14
C LEU A 286 6.92 11.05 -8.16
N ARG A 287 7.52 10.28 -9.07
CA ARG A 287 7.32 8.83 -9.11
C ARG A 287 7.71 8.20 -7.78
N GLY A 288 8.85 8.62 -7.22
CA GLY A 288 9.30 8.16 -5.92
C GLY A 288 8.39 8.57 -4.76
N TYR A 289 7.79 9.76 -4.80
CA TYR A 289 6.76 10.18 -3.82
C TYR A 289 5.51 9.32 -3.88
N CYS A 290 5.06 8.98 -5.09
CA CYS A 290 3.92 8.09 -5.26
C CYS A 290 4.26 6.70 -4.75
N ALA A 291 5.45 6.17 -5.07
CA ALA A 291 5.89 4.88 -4.56
C ALA A 291 6.04 4.86 -3.03
N PHE A 292 6.54 5.94 -2.41
CA PHE A 292 6.58 6.07 -0.95
C PHE A 292 5.16 6.05 -0.36
N SER A 293 4.25 6.81 -0.97
CA SER A 293 2.84 6.85 -0.57
C SER A 293 2.17 5.48 -0.67
N THR A 294 2.42 4.75 -1.77
CA THR A 294 1.99 3.37 -1.96
C THR A 294 2.57 2.48 -0.86
N LEU A 295 3.88 2.56 -0.58
CA LEU A 295 4.52 1.73 0.44
C LEU A 295 3.82 1.85 1.81
N ILE A 296 3.49 3.07 2.24
CA ILE A 296 2.78 3.26 3.53
C ILE A 296 1.37 2.67 3.45
N ALA A 297 0.66 2.82 2.33
CA ALA A 297 -0.64 2.20 2.13
C ALA A 297 -0.56 0.66 2.19
N LEU A 298 0.45 0.07 1.55
CA LEU A 298 0.71 -1.37 1.60
C LEU A 298 1.03 -1.86 3.03
N PHE A 299 1.76 -1.08 3.82
CA PHE A 299 1.98 -1.42 5.23
C PHE A 299 0.69 -1.38 6.05
N LEU A 300 -0.19 -0.40 5.81
CA LEU A 300 -1.51 -0.33 6.45
C LEU A 300 -2.39 -1.52 6.06
N ASP A 301 -2.28 -1.95 4.82
CA ASP A 301 -2.94 -3.13 4.33
C ASP A 301 -2.43 -4.41 5.02
N ALA A 302 -1.11 -4.56 5.08
CA ALA A 302 -0.45 -5.68 5.72
C ALA A 302 -0.66 -5.72 7.25
N GLN A 303 -0.95 -4.58 7.88
CA GLN A 303 -1.38 -4.52 9.29
C GLN A 303 -2.65 -5.35 9.54
N ASN A 304 -3.48 -5.59 8.52
CA ASN A 304 -4.68 -6.42 8.66
C ASN A 304 -4.42 -7.93 8.52
N VAL A 305 -3.17 -8.34 8.28
CA VAL A 305 -2.76 -9.75 8.36
C VAL A 305 -2.58 -10.11 9.82
N GLU A 306 -3.38 -11.05 10.33
CA GLU A 306 -3.43 -11.42 11.76
C GLU A 306 -2.04 -11.75 12.34
N ILE A 307 -1.13 -12.28 11.52
CA ILE A 307 0.18 -12.78 11.94
C ILE A 307 1.16 -11.64 12.31
N PHE A 308 1.04 -10.46 11.70
CA PHE A 308 2.09 -9.41 11.76
C PHE A 308 1.58 -7.97 11.99
N SER A 309 0.34 -7.82 12.46
CA SER A 309 -0.33 -6.52 12.59
C SER A 309 0.47 -5.46 13.36
N SER A 310 1.02 -5.82 14.53
CA SER A 310 1.79 -4.90 15.38
C SER A 310 3.12 -4.48 14.74
N GLY A 311 3.77 -5.39 14.00
CA GLY A 311 5.02 -5.11 13.30
C GLY A 311 4.82 -4.07 12.19
N PHE A 312 3.80 -4.22 11.36
CA PHE A 312 3.49 -3.21 10.33
C PHE A 312 3.07 -1.87 10.92
N SER A 313 2.32 -1.86 12.04
CA SER A 313 1.95 -0.63 12.75
C SER A 313 3.17 0.17 13.20
N LYS A 314 4.16 -0.53 13.78
CA LYS A 314 5.44 0.04 14.20
C LYS A 314 6.25 0.56 13.00
N LEU A 315 6.28 -0.19 11.88
CA LEU A 315 6.93 0.26 10.65
C LEU A 315 6.29 1.52 10.05
N ILE A 316 4.96 1.62 10.03
CA ILE A 316 4.26 2.83 9.56
C ILE A 316 4.69 4.04 10.39
N SER A 317 4.66 3.89 11.71
CA SER A 317 5.03 4.96 12.65
C SER A 317 6.49 5.38 12.42
N PHE A 318 7.41 4.41 12.36
CA PHE A 318 8.82 4.64 12.07
C PHE A 318 9.03 5.39 10.74
N MET A 319 8.37 4.95 9.67
CA MET A 319 8.51 5.55 8.34
C MET A 319 7.97 6.98 8.29
N LEU A 320 6.83 7.25 8.93
CA LEU A 320 6.24 8.59 8.95
C LEU A 320 7.03 9.55 9.86
N GLU A 321 7.47 9.10 11.04
CA GLU A 321 8.23 9.95 11.98
C GLU A 321 9.59 10.39 11.42
N ASN A 322 10.26 9.50 10.66
CA ASN A 322 11.64 9.72 10.23
C ASN A 322 11.75 10.08 8.75
N PHE A 323 10.80 9.64 7.91
CA PHE A 323 10.89 9.71 6.46
C PHE A 323 9.61 10.24 5.79
N GLN A 324 8.71 10.90 6.50
CA GLN A 324 7.64 11.69 5.85
C GLN A 324 8.24 12.68 4.84
N ASP A 325 7.52 12.91 3.73
CA ASP A 325 7.98 13.70 2.58
C ASP A 325 9.21 13.10 1.86
N SER A 326 9.40 11.78 1.92
CA SER A 326 10.46 11.09 1.18
C SER A 326 10.04 10.58 -0.19
N SER A 327 11.00 10.46 -1.09
CA SER A 327 10.83 9.92 -2.44
C SER A 327 11.65 8.64 -2.63
N ILE A 328 11.00 7.53 -2.98
CA ILE A 328 11.70 6.27 -3.30
C ILE A 328 12.43 6.40 -4.65
N TYR A 329 13.75 6.20 -4.62
CA TYR A 329 14.58 6.14 -5.82
C TYR A 329 14.63 4.74 -6.43
N LYS A 330 14.76 3.71 -5.58
CA LYS A 330 14.93 2.32 -6.00
C LYS A 330 14.54 1.37 -4.88
N ILE A 331 14.11 0.16 -5.25
CA ILE A 331 13.81 -0.92 -4.33
C ILE A 331 14.54 -2.17 -4.81
N GLU A 332 15.28 -2.81 -3.91
CA GLU A 332 15.96 -4.07 -4.19
C GLU A 332 15.55 -5.14 -3.19
N THR A 333 15.29 -6.35 -3.67
CA THR A 333 15.18 -7.55 -2.84
C THR A 333 16.27 -8.53 -3.27
N PRO A 334 16.94 -9.20 -2.32
CA PRO A 334 17.84 -10.28 -2.66
C PRO A 334 17.10 -11.40 -3.41
N SER A 335 17.72 -11.90 -4.49
CA SER A 335 17.19 -13.01 -5.27
C SER A 335 17.32 -14.34 -4.53
N SER A 336 18.25 -14.41 -3.58
CA SER A 336 18.44 -15.59 -2.73
C SER A 336 17.40 -15.66 -1.60
N PRO A 337 16.75 -16.82 -1.38
CA PRO A 337 15.90 -17.00 -0.21
C PRO A 337 16.75 -17.02 1.07
N PRO A 338 16.13 -16.75 2.25
CA PRO A 338 16.79 -16.95 3.53
C PRO A 338 17.18 -18.42 3.70
N ILE A 339 18.29 -18.69 4.38
CA ILE A 339 18.66 -20.08 4.71
C ILE A 339 17.85 -20.53 5.94
N HIS A 340 16.91 -21.45 5.71
CA HIS A 340 15.89 -21.86 6.69
C HIS A 340 16.36 -22.87 7.75
N SER A 341 17.55 -23.45 7.62
CA SER A 341 18.06 -24.50 8.53
C SER A 341 18.67 -23.97 9.83
N ASP A 342 18.94 -22.67 9.90
CA ASP A 342 19.84 -22.14 10.92
C ASP A 342 19.05 -21.46 12.04
N SER A 343 19.40 -21.82 13.28
CA SER A 343 18.98 -21.07 14.48
C SER A 343 19.34 -19.59 14.33
N ILE A 344 18.55 -18.67 14.91
CA ILE A 344 18.85 -17.22 14.86
C ILE A 344 20.29 -16.95 15.34
N SER A 345 20.73 -17.65 16.39
CA SER A 345 22.08 -17.56 16.95
C SER A 345 23.22 -17.96 16.00
N SER A 346 22.92 -18.70 14.93
CA SER A 346 23.90 -19.13 13.92
C SER A 346 23.77 -18.38 12.59
N ARG A 347 22.72 -17.59 12.38
CA ARG A 347 22.52 -16.83 11.13
C ARG A 347 23.55 -15.71 11.00
N GLY A 348 24.38 -15.77 9.98
CA GLY A 348 25.33 -14.71 9.61
C GLY A 348 24.94 -14.01 8.32
N ALA A 349 25.89 -13.29 7.71
CA ALA A 349 25.68 -12.62 6.42
C ALA A 349 25.40 -13.63 5.30
N GLU A 350 26.02 -14.81 5.39
CA GLU A 350 25.84 -15.95 4.52
C GLU A 350 24.40 -16.51 4.52
N SER A 351 23.61 -16.20 5.55
CA SER A 351 22.22 -16.68 5.67
C SER A 351 21.20 -15.82 4.91
N ASN A 352 21.63 -14.82 4.14
CA ASN A 352 20.79 -13.92 3.32
C ASN A 352 19.66 -13.25 4.12
N THR A 353 20.02 -12.69 5.27
CA THR A 353 19.07 -12.12 6.25
C THR A 353 18.45 -10.82 5.77
N THR A 354 19.12 -10.03 4.94
CA THR A 354 18.52 -8.89 4.25
C THR A 354 17.39 -9.35 3.34
N ARG A 355 16.20 -8.74 3.47
CA ARG A 355 15.03 -9.08 2.64
C ARG A 355 14.57 -7.95 1.75
N LEU A 356 14.81 -6.71 2.16
CA LEU A 356 14.37 -5.55 1.42
C LEU A 356 15.36 -4.41 1.61
N LYS A 357 15.71 -3.73 0.53
CA LYS A 357 16.49 -2.49 0.50
C LYS A 357 15.63 -1.44 -0.18
N ILE A 358 15.43 -0.30 0.48
CA ILE A 358 14.69 0.83 -0.07
C ILE A 358 15.61 2.04 -0.06
N TYR A 359 15.93 2.54 -1.25
CA TYR A 359 16.73 3.74 -1.44
C TYR A 359 15.79 4.93 -1.56
N ILE A 360 15.94 5.92 -0.68
CA ILE A 360 15.06 7.08 -0.60
C ILE A 360 15.85 8.38 -0.58
N PHE A 361 15.25 9.43 -1.12
CA PHE A 361 15.60 10.80 -0.76
C PHE A 361 14.74 11.20 0.44
N ASP A 362 15.36 11.64 1.53
CA ASP A 362 14.61 12.28 2.63
C ASP A 362 14.07 13.66 2.22
N LYS A 363 13.34 14.32 3.12
CA LYS A 363 12.75 15.64 2.86
C LYS A 363 13.81 16.71 2.54
N GLU A 364 15.03 16.57 3.05
CA GLU A 364 16.20 17.40 2.75
C GLU A 364 16.97 16.99 1.48
N MET A 365 16.52 15.95 0.75
CA MET A 365 17.21 15.36 -0.42
C MET A 365 18.55 14.69 -0.08
N ASN A 366 18.68 14.12 1.11
CA ASN A 366 19.79 13.23 1.40
C ASN A 366 19.47 11.82 0.89
N PRO A 367 20.38 11.21 0.13
CA PRO A 367 20.29 9.79 -0.21
C PRO A 367 20.45 8.92 1.03
N ILE A 368 19.46 8.08 1.29
CA ILE A 368 19.40 7.14 2.40
C ILE A 368 19.04 5.76 1.88
N LEU A 369 19.68 4.73 2.43
CA LEU A 369 19.32 3.33 2.25
C LEU A 369 18.70 2.81 3.55
N LEU A 370 17.48 2.28 3.44
CA LEU A 370 16.82 1.49 4.48
C LEU A 370 16.99 0.01 4.15
N ARG A 371 17.77 -0.70 4.97
CA ARG A 371 18.00 -2.15 4.82
C ARG A 371 17.21 -2.91 5.88
N PHE A 372 16.23 -3.68 5.45
CA PHE A 372 15.34 -4.49 6.29
C PHE A 372 15.88 -5.91 6.40
N ASP A 373 16.25 -6.29 7.62
CA ASP A 373 16.94 -7.54 7.92
C ASP A 373 16.08 -8.44 8.83
N LEU A 374 16.11 -9.75 8.54
CA LEU A 374 15.60 -10.80 9.42
C LEU A 374 16.45 -10.91 10.70
N PRO A 375 15.89 -11.50 11.79
CA PRO A 375 16.66 -11.85 12.97
C PRO A 375 17.91 -12.68 12.62
N HIS A 376 19.04 -12.31 13.22
CA HIS A 376 20.32 -12.98 13.00
C HIS A 376 21.26 -12.87 14.21
N LYS A 377 22.44 -13.50 14.13
CA LYS A 377 23.44 -13.47 15.20
C LYS A 377 23.79 -12.03 15.58
N GLY A 378 23.68 -11.70 16.86
CA GLY A 378 23.92 -10.36 17.40
C GLY A 378 22.73 -9.40 17.30
N LYS A 379 21.66 -9.76 16.58
CA LYS A 379 20.42 -8.98 16.51
C LYS A 379 19.21 -9.90 16.31
N GLU A 380 18.65 -10.37 17.41
CA GLU A 380 17.62 -11.41 17.45
C GLU A 380 16.21 -10.92 17.08
N VAL A 381 16.10 -9.71 16.52
CA VAL A 381 14.85 -9.05 16.13
C VAL A 381 14.90 -8.63 14.66
N LEU A 382 13.72 -8.45 14.07
CA LEU A 382 13.62 -7.71 12.81
C LEU A 382 14.19 -6.32 13.02
N HIS A 383 14.92 -5.79 12.06
CA HIS A 383 15.46 -4.44 12.19
C HIS A 383 15.68 -3.78 10.85
N VAL A 384 15.69 -2.44 10.89
CA VAL A 384 15.98 -1.59 9.75
C VAL A 384 17.29 -0.88 10.04
N ASN A 385 18.31 -1.11 9.21
CA ASN A 385 19.53 -0.33 9.22
C ASN A 385 19.34 0.89 8.32
N VAL A 386 19.73 2.06 8.81
CA VAL A 386 19.61 3.33 8.09
C VAL A 386 21.02 3.78 7.73
N LEU A 387 21.31 3.83 6.43
CA LEU A 387 22.64 4.06 5.91
C LEU A 387 22.65 5.30 5.02
N ASN A 388 23.73 6.07 5.09
CA ASN A 388 24.02 7.19 4.20
C ASN A 388 25.49 7.13 3.75
N LEU A 389 25.88 8.00 2.80
CA LEU A 389 27.26 8.00 2.26
C LEU A 389 28.34 8.30 3.31
N THR A 390 28.00 9.00 4.39
CA THR A 390 28.96 9.44 5.41
C THR A 390 29.00 8.53 6.64
N ASN A 391 28.13 7.50 6.72
CA ASN A 391 27.88 6.64 7.88
C ASN A 391 27.67 7.42 9.21
N ASN A 392 27.19 8.66 9.12
CA ASN A 392 26.92 9.52 10.28
C ASN A 392 25.44 9.93 10.24
N ALA A 393 24.53 8.97 10.36
CA ALA A 393 23.12 9.30 10.50
C ALA A 393 22.83 9.60 11.97
N SER A 394 21.91 10.53 12.24
CA SER A 394 21.36 10.69 13.60
C SER A 394 20.48 9.49 14.02
N LEU A 395 20.09 8.69 13.04
CA LEU A 395 19.30 7.47 13.15
C LEU A 395 20.05 6.37 12.39
N ASP A 396 20.71 5.46 13.10
CA ASP A 396 21.52 4.40 12.49
C ASP A 396 20.78 3.07 12.37
N HIS A 397 19.81 2.80 13.26
CA HIS A 397 19.04 1.56 13.27
C HIS A 397 17.67 1.72 13.94
N TYR A 398 16.74 0.84 13.59
CA TYR A 398 15.44 0.68 14.23
C TYR A 398 15.16 -0.80 14.49
N GLU A 399 14.77 -1.14 15.71
CA GLU A 399 14.45 -2.51 16.13
C GLU A 399 12.94 -2.73 16.15
N LEU A 400 12.52 -3.82 15.51
CA LEU A 400 11.14 -4.25 15.43
C LEU A 400 10.99 -5.56 16.19
N GLU A 401 10.56 -5.46 17.45
CA GLU A 401 10.18 -6.64 18.24
C GLU A 401 8.99 -7.34 17.58
N ALA A 402 9.26 -8.49 16.95
CA ALA A 402 8.27 -9.32 16.29
C ALA A 402 8.54 -10.79 16.66
N ASN A 403 7.75 -11.30 17.60
CA ASN A 403 7.83 -12.67 18.08
C ASN A 403 6.84 -13.54 17.30
N SER A 404 7.29 -14.20 16.24
CA SER A 404 6.46 -15.10 15.44
C SER A 404 7.28 -16.28 14.90
N PRO A 405 6.75 -17.52 14.92
CA PRO A 405 7.40 -18.67 14.28
C PRO A 405 7.47 -18.52 12.75
N TYR A 406 6.75 -17.57 12.17
CA TYR A 406 6.72 -17.30 10.72
C TYR A 406 7.54 -16.06 10.31
N ILE A 407 8.44 -15.58 11.19
CA ILE A 407 9.13 -14.29 11.02
C ILE A 407 9.87 -14.15 9.68
N ASP A 408 10.39 -15.25 9.12
CA ASP A 408 11.08 -15.25 7.82
C ASP A 408 10.17 -14.82 6.66
N ASN A 409 8.84 -14.97 6.82
CA ASN A 409 7.84 -14.57 5.83
C ASN A 409 7.29 -13.16 6.06
N PHE A 410 7.77 -12.42 7.07
CA PHE A 410 7.23 -11.12 7.47
C PHE A 410 7.13 -10.15 6.29
N PHE A 411 8.19 -10.03 5.48
CA PHE A 411 8.22 -9.09 4.35
C PHE A 411 7.61 -9.63 3.06
N ASN A 412 7.26 -10.92 2.97
CA ASN A 412 6.77 -11.53 1.72
C ASN A 412 5.54 -10.83 1.14
N PRO A 413 4.50 -10.47 1.94
CA PRO A 413 3.33 -9.77 1.39
C PRO A 413 3.68 -8.41 0.76
N ILE A 414 4.61 -7.67 1.38
CA ILE A 414 5.04 -6.35 0.89
C ILE A 414 5.93 -6.51 -0.35
N ILE A 415 6.87 -7.45 -0.32
CA ILE A 415 7.75 -7.76 -1.46
C ILE A 415 6.92 -8.15 -2.69
N GLN A 416 5.93 -9.05 -2.54
CA GLN A 416 5.07 -9.45 -3.65
C GLN A 416 4.26 -8.27 -4.21
N GLN A 417 3.65 -7.47 -3.34
CA GLN A 417 2.89 -6.29 -3.74
C GLN A 417 3.76 -5.27 -4.47
N MET A 418 4.92 -4.90 -3.91
CA MET A 418 5.81 -3.94 -4.54
C MET A 418 6.42 -4.45 -5.85
N ALA A 419 6.73 -5.75 -5.94
CA ALA A 419 7.18 -6.33 -7.19
C ALA A 419 6.14 -6.19 -8.32
N ILE A 420 4.85 -6.19 -7.99
CA ILE A 420 3.76 -6.03 -8.97
C ILE A 420 3.45 -4.55 -9.21
N GLU A 421 3.38 -3.76 -8.15
CA GLU A 421 2.87 -2.40 -8.18
C GLU A 421 3.96 -1.33 -8.36
N THR A 422 5.23 -1.68 -8.29
CA THR A 422 6.34 -0.74 -8.48
C THR A 422 7.42 -1.32 -9.40
N GLN A 423 7.03 -2.12 -10.40
CA GLN A 423 7.93 -2.85 -11.30
C GLN A 423 9.09 -2.01 -11.85
N ASN A 424 8.85 -0.74 -12.16
CA ASN A 424 9.90 0.15 -12.70
C ASN A 424 10.96 0.53 -11.65
N LEU A 425 10.65 0.45 -10.36
CA LEU A 425 11.55 0.74 -9.23
C LEU A 425 12.11 -0.53 -8.58
N PHE A 426 11.49 -1.68 -8.83
CA PHE A 426 11.71 -2.91 -8.07
C PHE A 426 12.61 -3.89 -8.82
N ILE A 427 13.70 -4.32 -8.18
CA ILE A 427 14.68 -5.23 -8.79
C ILE A 427 15.01 -6.40 -7.84
N PHE A 428 15.07 -7.61 -8.40
CA PHE A 428 15.63 -8.79 -7.74
C PHE A 428 17.14 -8.85 -8.02
N LYS A 429 17.96 -8.52 -7.03
CA LYS A 429 19.42 -8.52 -7.16
C LYS A 429 20.10 -8.77 -5.82
N ASN A 430 21.08 -9.65 -5.80
CA ASN A 430 22.00 -9.78 -4.67
C ASN A 430 23.04 -8.66 -4.77
N THR A 431 22.97 -7.68 -3.87
CA THR A 431 23.87 -6.52 -3.83
C THR A 431 24.70 -6.49 -2.55
N ASN A 432 25.97 -6.10 -2.68
CA ASN A 432 26.89 -5.93 -1.56
C ASN A 432 26.99 -4.44 -1.14
N LYS A 433 27.86 -4.14 -0.16
CA LYS A 433 28.04 -2.76 0.34
C LYS A 433 28.59 -1.80 -0.72
N GLU A 434 29.42 -2.27 -1.64
CA GLU A 434 29.96 -1.45 -2.73
C GLU A 434 28.86 -1.08 -3.73
N ASP A 435 27.99 -2.04 -4.07
CA ASP A 435 26.80 -1.78 -4.88
C ASP A 435 25.91 -0.72 -4.21
N ASP A 436 25.63 -0.87 -2.91
CA ASP A 436 24.82 0.07 -2.13
C ASP A 436 25.41 1.49 -2.18
N ASN A 437 26.72 1.61 -2.00
CA ASN A 437 27.44 2.89 -2.09
C ASN A 437 27.37 3.50 -3.51
N ASN A 438 27.41 2.68 -4.55
CA ASN A 438 27.30 3.15 -5.93
C ASN A 438 25.89 3.69 -6.21
N VAL A 439 24.84 3.01 -5.72
CA VAL A 439 23.46 3.52 -5.82
C VAL A 439 23.32 4.87 -5.10
N LEU A 440 23.87 5.00 -3.88
CA LEU A 440 23.83 6.26 -3.13
C LEU A 440 24.60 7.39 -3.82
N LYS A 441 25.72 7.10 -4.51
CA LYS A 441 26.44 8.08 -5.34
C LYS A 441 25.60 8.51 -6.56
N ASN A 442 24.98 7.56 -7.24
CA ASN A 442 24.10 7.85 -8.39
C ASN A 442 22.92 8.76 -7.97
N MET A 443 22.39 8.57 -6.77
CA MET A 443 21.38 9.46 -6.19
C MET A 443 21.92 10.88 -5.95
N LYS A 444 23.19 11.04 -5.52
CA LYS A 444 23.83 12.36 -5.43
C LYS A 444 24.00 13.01 -6.79
N ASP A 445 24.40 12.25 -7.81
CA ASP A 445 24.50 12.77 -9.18
C ASP A 445 23.15 13.29 -9.68
N LEU A 446 22.04 12.59 -9.38
CA LEU A 446 20.69 13.07 -9.73
C LEU A 446 20.36 14.42 -9.06
N ILE A 447 20.78 14.64 -7.81
CA ILE A 447 20.59 15.92 -7.11
C ILE A 447 21.40 17.04 -7.75
N TYR A 448 22.64 16.75 -8.16
CA TYR A 448 23.44 17.75 -8.89
C TYR A 448 22.84 18.05 -10.26
N TYR A 449 22.28 17.03 -10.91
CA TYR A 449 21.61 17.20 -12.19
C TYR A 449 20.35 18.07 -12.07
N ASP A 450 19.51 17.83 -11.06
CA ASP A 450 18.34 18.67 -10.75
C ASP A 450 18.73 20.14 -10.59
N LYS A 451 19.82 20.42 -9.86
CA LYS A 451 20.35 21.79 -9.70
C LYS A 451 20.80 22.41 -11.02
N LEU A 452 21.47 21.64 -11.88
CA LEU A 452 21.86 22.13 -13.22
C LEU A 452 20.66 22.45 -14.10
N CYS A 453 19.60 21.62 -14.05
CA CYS A 453 18.35 21.89 -14.76
C CYS A 453 17.67 23.18 -14.26
N LEU A 454 17.59 23.36 -12.94
CA LEU A 454 16.99 24.55 -12.34
C LEU A 454 17.76 25.82 -12.69
N LEU A 455 19.10 25.80 -12.63
CA LEU A 455 19.94 26.92 -13.03
C LEU A 455 19.72 27.29 -14.51
N TYR A 456 19.68 26.29 -15.40
CA TYR A 456 19.40 26.51 -16.81
C TYR A 456 18.04 27.18 -17.02
N LEU A 457 16.99 26.64 -16.41
CA LEU A 457 15.62 27.15 -16.56
C LEU A 457 15.48 28.59 -16.04
N CYS A 458 16.10 28.89 -14.90
CA CYS A 458 16.10 30.25 -14.35
C CYS A 458 16.79 31.23 -15.32
N ARG A 459 17.94 30.86 -15.87
CA ARG A 459 18.74 31.72 -16.76
C ARG A 459 18.13 31.85 -18.15
N LEU A 460 17.50 30.80 -18.67
CA LEU A 460 16.81 30.82 -19.96
C LEU A 460 15.67 31.87 -20.00
N SER A 461 15.11 32.23 -18.85
CA SER A 461 14.10 33.30 -18.76
C SER A 461 14.67 34.73 -18.83
N LEU A 462 16.01 34.87 -18.75
CA LEU A 462 16.72 36.14 -18.63
C LEU A 462 17.76 36.36 -19.74
N GLU A 463 18.22 35.29 -20.39
CA GLU A 463 19.34 35.28 -21.33
C GLU A 463 18.92 34.68 -22.67
N ASP A 464 19.32 35.31 -23.79
CA ASP A 464 19.06 34.79 -25.15
C ASP A 464 19.79 33.47 -25.43
N LYS A 465 20.93 33.26 -24.75
CA LYS A 465 21.74 32.04 -24.84
C LYS A 465 22.43 31.79 -23.50
N VAL A 466 22.14 30.64 -22.89
CA VAL A 466 22.71 30.26 -21.59
C VAL A 466 24.05 29.57 -21.79
N GLU A 467 25.13 30.20 -21.33
CA GLU A 467 26.48 29.61 -21.34
C GLU A 467 26.87 29.06 -19.96
N ILE A 468 27.73 28.03 -19.93
CA ILE A 468 28.21 27.41 -18.69
C ILE A 468 29.04 28.44 -17.91
N SER A 469 28.65 28.73 -16.67
CA SER A 469 29.34 29.69 -15.82
C SER A 469 30.18 28.99 -14.73
N ASN A 470 30.86 29.79 -13.91
CA ASN A 470 31.61 29.30 -12.75
C ASN A 470 30.72 28.59 -11.72
N GLU A 471 29.42 28.90 -11.67
CA GLU A 471 28.48 28.24 -10.75
C GLU A 471 28.23 26.78 -11.18
N GLU A 472 27.93 26.54 -12.46
CA GLU A 472 27.77 25.20 -13.01
C GLU A 472 29.08 24.41 -12.92
N LEU A 473 30.23 25.03 -13.23
CA LEU A 473 31.53 24.37 -13.10
C LEU A 473 31.84 23.90 -11.67
N LYS A 474 31.35 24.58 -10.63
CA LYS A 474 31.49 24.13 -9.24
C LYS A 474 30.63 22.90 -8.96
N LEU A 475 29.42 22.84 -9.51
CA LEU A 475 28.53 21.69 -9.38
C LEU A 475 29.10 20.47 -10.11
N ILE A 476 29.57 20.68 -11.33
CA ILE A 476 30.11 19.64 -12.22
C ILE A 476 31.26 18.85 -11.58
N LYS A 477 32.11 19.51 -10.79
CA LYS A 477 33.23 18.88 -10.06
C LYS A 477 32.80 17.84 -9.03
N ASN A 478 31.53 17.82 -8.62
CA ASN A 478 31.03 16.90 -7.60
C ASN A 478 30.38 15.64 -8.18
N PHE A 479 30.20 15.54 -9.49
CA PHE A 479 29.65 14.33 -10.12
C PHE A 479 30.63 13.16 -9.98
N SER A 480 30.09 11.95 -9.95
CA SER A 480 30.88 10.71 -9.96
C SER A 480 31.54 10.42 -11.32
N PHE A 481 31.21 11.20 -12.35
CA PHE A 481 31.71 11.11 -13.72
C PHE A 481 32.06 12.50 -14.26
N VAL A 482 32.75 12.55 -15.41
CA VAL A 482 33.13 13.80 -16.09
C VAL A 482 32.15 14.08 -17.23
N PRO A 483 31.30 15.12 -17.14
CA PRO A 483 30.36 15.48 -18.19
C PRO A 483 31.01 16.19 -19.38
N ASN A 484 30.36 16.16 -20.54
CA ASN A 484 30.68 16.99 -21.70
C ASN A 484 30.35 18.47 -21.44
N LEU A 485 31.27 19.39 -21.81
CA LEU A 485 31.19 20.83 -21.55
C LEU A 485 31.15 21.71 -22.80
N ASN A 486 30.90 21.14 -24.00
CA ASN A 486 30.90 21.91 -25.26
C ASN A 486 29.80 22.98 -25.31
N SER A 487 28.62 22.67 -24.80
CA SER A 487 27.47 23.57 -24.67
C SER A 487 26.64 23.18 -23.44
N TYR A 488 25.76 24.07 -22.99
CA TYR A 488 24.89 23.75 -21.87
C TYR A 488 23.91 22.62 -22.25
N GLU A 489 23.40 22.64 -23.48
CA GLU A 489 22.53 21.59 -24.01
C GLU A 489 23.22 20.22 -24.06
N GLU A 490 24.47 20.15 -24.53
CA GLU A 490 25.25 18.91 -24.54
C GLU A 490 25.58 18.42 -23.13
N LEU A 491 25.88 19.35 -22.20
CA LEU A 491 26.07 19.04 -20.78
C LEU A 491 24.82 18.36 -20.20
N LEU A 492 23.64 18.97 -20.37
CA LEU A 492 22.39 18.42 -19.84
C LEU A 492 22.07 17.05 -20.44
N LEU A 493 22.28 16.88 -21.75
CA LEU A 493 22.02 15.60 -22.43
C LEU A 493 22.97 14.49 -21.96
N ASP A 494 24.25 14.79 -21.79
CA ASP A 494 25.24 13.82 -21.31
C ASP A 494 24.95 13.41 -19.86
N VAL A 495 24.70 14.39 -18.97
CA VAL A 495 24.34 14.12 -17.57
C VAL A 495 23.04 13.31 -17.48
N TYR A 496 22.02 13.66 -18.26
CA TYR A 496 20.79 12.86 -18.35
C TYR A 496 21.07 11.41 -18.74
N THR A 497 21.88 11.21 -19.79
CA THR A 497 22.19 9.86 -20.27
C THR A 497 22.87 9.02 -19.20
N LYS A 498 23.86 9.60 -18.49
CA LYS A 498 24.54 8.96 -17.37
C LYS A 498 23.61 8.65 -16.20
N CYS A 499 22.80 9.61 -15.77
CA CYS A 499 21.83 9.41 -14.69
C CYS A 499 20.77 8.36 -15.05
N LYS A 500 20.31 8.34 -16.31
CA LYS A 500 19.34 7.37 -16.83
C LYS A 500 19.89 5.94 -16.82
N ASP A 501 21.11 5.74 -17.30
CA ASP A 501 21.71 4.41 -17.36
C ASP A 501 22.00 3.85 -15.96
N ASN A 502 22.34 4.72 -15.02
CA ASN A 502 22.55 4.39 -13.60
C ASN A 502 21.28 3.96 -12.85
N MET A 503 20.09 4.12 -13.45
CA MET A 503 18.81 3.64 -12.90
C MET A 503 18.44 2.21 -13.34
N LYS A 504 19.10 1.67 -14.37
CA LYS A 504 18.95 0.26 -14.78
C LYS A 504 19.69 -0.66 -13.81
#